data_AF-A0A949J770-F1
#
_entry.id   AF-A0A949J770-F1
#
_cell.length_a   1.000
_cell.length_b   1.000
_cell.length_c   1.000
_cell.angle_alpha   90.00
_cell.angle_beta   90.00
_cell.angle_gamma   90.00
#
_symmetry.space_group_name_H-M   'P 1'
#
loop_
_entity.id
_entity.type
_entity.pdbx_description
1 polymer ?
#
loop_
_entity_poly.entity_id
_entity_poly.type
_entity_poly.pdbx_seq_one_letter_code
_entity_poly.pdbx_strand_id
1 'polypeptide(L)'
;REKRCILNDGLLLDDGRLILLWEESEDLWNTVYRGVITDGEITIDRVMEPTNPLHTLTGISLMGNDEKIWCFFQYKGFSNHLYVSESLDGISWSEPASLSLPLDINCIIECSNMEVGALQYDTEKIRLYRSDDWDSWEEELLMRLDDPVFFYGTDEDNGILSAACAVNTHGQLLVAYGTKFGIFTTFHSEELYREQQSLVQNSRTLSMIQWILVGSPVVIFLWMWKNGSGTIGSVIVHYGIYVCLLIVISLLIGALIPPE
;
A
#
# COMPACT_ATOMS: atom_id res chain seq x y z
N ARG A 1 31.89 14.50 -18.42
CA ARG A 1 30.64 13.75 -18.73
C ARG A 1 29.77 14.69 -19.57
N GLU A 2 28.98 14.21 -20.53
CA GLU A 2 28.08 15.09 -21.29
C GLU A 2 27.04 15.73 -20.36
N LYS A 3 26.72 17.01 -20.60
CA LYS A 3 25.60 17.67 -19.92
C LYS A 3 24.33 16.90 -20.21
N ARG A 4 23.63 16.46 -19.17
CA ARG A 4 22.33 15.79 -19.30
C ARG A 4 21.25 16.69 -18.72
N CYS A 5 20.14 16.76 -19.41
CA CYS A 5 18.92 17.42 -18.96
C CYS A 5 17.83 16.36 -18.92
N ILE A 6 17.19 16.18 -17.75
CA ILE A 6 16.18 15.14 -17.54
C ILE A 6 14.95 15.80 -16.93
N LEU A 7 13.85 15.82 -17.69
CA LEU A 7 12.53 16.19 -17.16
C LEU A 7 12.10 15.10 -16.17
N ASN A 8 11.94 15.46 -14.90
CA ASN A 8 11.63 14.52 -13.82
C ASN A 8 10.14 14.46 -13.56
N ASP A 9 9.46 15.61 -13.52
CA ASP A 9 8.04 15.67 -13.18
C ASP A 9 7.33 16.89 -13.77
N GLY A 10 6.01 16.84 -13.78
CA GLY A 10 5.16 17.94 -14.20
C GLY A 10 3.77 17.90 -13.57
N LEU A 11 3.24 19.07 -13.21
CA LEU A 11 1.93 19.24 -12.60
C LEU A 11 1.11 20.24 -13.42
N LEU A 12 -0.07 19.81 -13.90
CA LEU A 12 -1.05 20.68 -14.55
C LEU A 12 -2.14 21.03 -13.53
N LEU A 13 -2.28 22.33 -13.26
CA LEU A 13 -3.27 22.90 -12.35
C LEU A 13 -4.63 23.09 -13.05
N ASP A 14 -5.72 23.18 -12.27
CA ASP A 14 -7.07 23.29 -12.82
C ASP A 14 -7.30 24.64 -13.52
N ASP A 15 -6.58 25.67 -13.09
CA ASP A 15 -6.52 26.98 -13.77
C ASP A 15 -5.72 26.99 -15.09
N GLY A 16 -5.15 25.84 -15.49
CA GLY A 16 -4.48 25.65 -16.77
C GLY A 16 -2.97 25.90 -16.75
N ARG A 17 -2.39 26.22 -15.60
CA ARG A 17 -0.93 26.41 -15.46
C ARG A 17 -0.19 25.07 -15.42
N LEU A 18 0.94 25.02 -16.11
CA LEU A 18 1.81 23.84 -16.13
C LEU A 18 3.12 24.15 -15.40
N ILE A 19 3.41 23.36 -14.38
CA ILE A 19 4.66 23.41 -13.63
C ILE A 19 5.51 22.21 -14.06
N LEU A 20 6.78 22.43 -14.35
CA LEU A 20 7.74 21.41 -14.75
C LEU A 20 8.94 21.42 -13.80
N LEU A 21 9.43 20.24 -13.44
CA LEU A 21 10.68 20.05 -12.72
C LEU A 21 11.65 19.22 -13.56
N TRP A 22 12.88 19.70 -13.70
CA TRP A 22 13.94 18.96 -14.36
C TRP A 22 15.27 19.12 -13.63
N GLU A 23 16.16 18.16 -13.84
CA GLU A 23 17.54 18.27 -13.41
C GLU A 23 18.46 18.50 -14.61
N GLU A 24 19.51 19.30 -14.39
CA GLU A 24 20.66 19.36 -15.26
C GLU A 24 21.88 18.84 -14.50
N SER A 25 22.51 17.81 -15.06
CA SER A 25 23.74 17.24 -14.55
C SER A 25 24.94 17.80 -15.31
N GLU A 26 25.85 18.45 -14.59
CA GLU A 26 27.15 18.91 -15.07
C GLU A 26 28.26 18.34 -14.16
N ASP A 27 29.05 17.40 -14.70
CA ASP A 27 30.10 16.65 -14.00
C ASP A 27 29.65 15.88 -12.75
N LEU A 28 29.78 16.49 -11.57
CA LEU A 28 29.38 15.96 -10.24
C LEU A 28 28.22 16.76 -9.63
N TRP A 29 27.71 17.76 -10.35
CA TRP A 29 26.67 18.66 -9.86
C TRP A 29 25.36 18.36 -10.56
N ASN A 30 24.28 18.24 -9.77
CA ASN A 30 22.92 18.18 -10.29
C ASN A 30 22.19 19.43 -9.84
N THR A 31 21.88 20.31 -10.79
CA THR A 31 21.05 21.48 -10.52
C THR A 31 19.61 21.16 -10.84
N VAL A 32 18.69 21.49 -9.95
CA VAL A 32 17.26 21.36 -10.19
C VAL A 32 16.68 22.70 -10.59
N TYR A 33 15.89 22.68 -11.65
CA TYR A 33 15.17 23.83 -12.15
C TYR A 33 13.67 23.56 -12.11
N ARG A 34 12.93 24.66 -12.02
CA ARG A 34 11.49 24.69 -12.16
C ARG A 34 11.12 25.67 -13.25
N GLY A 35 10.09 25.28 -14.01
CA GLY A 35 9.49 26.09 -15.04
C GLY A 35 8.00 26.20 -14.75
N VAL A 36 7.46 27.41 -14.74
CA VAL A 36 6.03 27.66 -14.63
C VAL A 36 5.56 28.27 -15.94
N ILE A 37 4.59 27.63 -16.57
CA ILE A 37 4.02 28.04 -17.86
C ILE A 37 2.59 28.51 -17.61
N THR A 38 2.34 29.79 -17.89
CA THR A 38 1.02 30.43 -17.72
C THR A 38 0.72 31.26 -18.96
N ASP A 39 -0.41 31.05 -19.62
CA ASP A 39 -0.85 31.81 -20.80
C ASP A 39 0.20 31.92 -21.94
N GLY A 40 1.07 30.91 -22.06
CA GLY A 40 2.14 30.87 -23.05
C GLY A 40 3.42 31.62 -22.66
N GLU A 41 3.46 32.26 -21.49
CA GLU A 41 4.68 32.77 -20.87
C GLU A 41 5.34 31.66 -20.02
N ILE A 42 6.68 31.67 -19.97
CA ILE A 42 7.46 30.74 -19.16
C ILE A 42 8.37 31.51 -18.21
N THR A 43 8.28 31.19 -16.93
CA THR A 43 9.23 31.63 -15.90
C THR A 43 10.05 30.44 -15.45
N ILE A 44 11.37 30.56 -15.48
CA ILE A 44 12.30 29.51 -15.07
C ILE A 44 13.09 29.99 -13.87
N ASP A 45 13.16 29.17 -12.84
CA ASP A 45 13.97 29.43 -11.66
C ASP A 45 14.83 28.23 -11.28
N ARG A 46 15.99 28.54 -10.70
CA ARG A 46 16.95 27.54 -10.21
C ARG A 46 16.59 27.25 -8.76
N VAL A 47 16.00 26.09 -8.50
CA VAL A 47 15.34 25.81 -7.21
C VAL A 47 16.29 25.19 -6.21
N MET A 48 17.20 24.32 -6.66
CA MET A 48 18.06 23.58 -5.76
C MET A 48 19.40 23.24 -6.41
N GLU A 49 20.46 23.36 -5.62
CA GLU A 49 21.81 22.91 -5.97
C GLU A 49 22.40 22.21 -4.74
N PRO A 50 22.96 21.00 -4.88
CA PRO A 50 23.59 20.31 -3.76
C PRO A 50 24.72 21.17 -3.22
N THR A 51 24.71 21.46 -1.93
CA THR A 51 25.81 22.18 -1.25
C THR A 51 27.11 21.38 -1.23
N ASN A 52 27.04 20.07 -1.45
CA ASN A 52 28.18 19.17 -1.52
C ASN A 52 28.14 18.34 -2.83
N PRO A 53 29.18 18.37 -3.67
CA PRO A 53 29.24 17.61 -4.93
C PRO A 53 29.26 16.09 -4.74
N LEU A 54 29.42 15.59 -3.52
CA LEU A 54 29.27 14.17 -3.20
C LEU A 54 27.81 13.76 -2.93
N HIS A 55 26.91 14.71 -2.76
CA HIS A 55 25.48 14.43 -2.62
C HIS A 55 24.88 14.19 -4.00
N THR A 56 24.31 13.00 -4.19
CA THR A 56 23.65 12.62 -5.43
C THR A 56 22.16 12.86 -5.28
N LEU A 57 21.55 13.56 -6.24
CA LEU A 57 20.10 13.68 -6.29
C LEU A 57 19.51 12.30 -6.63
N THR A 58 18.57 11.82 -5.82
CA THR A 58 17.94 10.50 -5.98
C THR A 58 16.45 10.57 -6.28
N GLY A 59 15.82 11.72 -6.04
CA GLY A 59 14.42 11.93 -6.35
C GLY A 59 14.06 13.40 -6.41
N ILE A 60 13.24 13.77 -7.39
CA ILE A 60 12.53 15.04 -7.46
C ILE A 60 11.07 14.71 -7.79
N SER A 61 10.12 15.42 -7.18
CA SER A 61 8.70 15.22 -7.46
C SER A 61 7.89 16.49 -7.19
N LEU A 62 6.79 16.67 -7.92
CA LEU A 62 5.75 17.66 -7.69
C LEU A 62 4.51 17.00 -7.10
N MET A 63 3.84 17.69 -6.19
CA MET A 63 2.57 17.23 -5.64
C MET A 63 1.71 18.42 -5.25
N GLY A 64 0.39 18.26 -5.34
CA GLY A 64 -0.57 19.21 -4.83
C GLY A 64 -1.59 19.64 -5.87
N ASN A 65 -2.25 20.76 -5.59
CA ASN A 65 -3.36 21.31 -6.37
C ASN A 65 -3.29 22.84 -6.41
N ASP A 66 -4.34 23.48 -6.92
CA ASP A 66 -4.44 24.95 -7.03
C ASP A 66 -4.34 25.69 -5.69
N GLU A 67 -4.59 25.03 -4.56
CA GLU A 67 -4.54 25.64 -3.22
C GLU A 67 -3.15 25.53 -2.60
N LYS A 68 -2.46 24.41 -2.83
CA LYS A 68 -1.14 24.16 -2.26
C LYS A 68 -0.35 23.16 -3.10
N ILE A 69 0.89 23.53 -3.38
CA ILE A 69 1.82 22.76 -4.22
C ILE A 69 3.13 22.61 -3.46
N TRP A 70 3.72 21.42 -3.57
CA TRP A 70 5.01 21.09 -3.00
C TRP A 70 5.96 20.58 -4.08
N CYS A 71 7.22 20.99 -3.97
CA CYS A 71 8.36 20.39 -4.65
C CYS A 71 9.21 19.64 -3.65
N PHE A 72 9.56 18.40 -3.97
CA PHE A 72 10.42 17.55 -3.14
C PHE A 72 11.76 17.32 -3.80
N PHE A 73 12.83 17.34 -3.01
CA PHE A 73 14.17 17.04 -3.47
C PHE A 73 14.85 16.09 -2.49
N GLN A 74 15.22 14.91 -2.95
CA GLN A 74 15.93 13.92 -2.15
C GLN A 74 17.38 13.84 -2.59
N TYR A 75 18.29 14.12 -1.67
CA TYR A 75 19.73 13.98 -1.88
C TYR A 75 20.29 12.86 -1.00
N LYS A 76 21.06 11.98 -1.61
CA LYS A 76 21.80 10.93 -0.93
C LYS A 76 23.26 11.33 -0.76
N GLY A 77 23.67 11.46 0.50
CA GLY A 77 25.06 11.69 0.92
C GLY A 77 25.51 10.64 1.93
N PHE A 78 26.11 11.09 3.04
CA PHE A 78 26.32 10.25 4.22
C PHE A 78 25.02 9.87 4.93
N SER A 79 24.00 10.72 4.80
CA SER A 79 22.61 10.49 5.17
C SER A 79 21.71 10.96 4.04
N ASN A 80 20.51 10.41 3.96
CA ASN A 80 19.48 10.93 3.06
C ASN A 80 18.96 12.25 3.62
N HIS A 81 18.89 13.26 2.76
CA HIS A 81 18.32 14.57 3.09
C HIS A 81 17.14 14.82 2.16
N LEU A 82 15.99 15.12 2.74
CA LEU A 82 14.82 15.57 2.01
C LEU A 82 14.70 17.09 2.18
N TYR A 83 14.44 17.78 1.08
CA TYR A 83 14.14 19.21 1.06
C TYR A 83 12.77 19.42 0.45
N VAL A 84 12.04 20.39 0.99
CA VAL A 84 10.71 20.76 0.51
C VAL A 84 10.65 22.25 0.26
N SER A 85 10.12 22.62 -0.90
CA SER A 85 9.70 23.98 -1.25
C SER A 85 8.21 23.94 -1.49
N GLU A 86 7.47 24.91 -0.97
CA GLU A 86 6.01 24.99 -1.09
C GLU A 86 5.58 26.28 -1.77
N SER A 87 4.39 26.24 -2.39
CA SER A 87 3.73 27.39 -2.99
C SER A 87 2.21 27.28 -2.82
N LEU A 88 1.58 28.42 -2.55
CA LEU A 88 0.12 28.54 -2.48
C LEU A 88 -0.48 29.05 -3.79
N ASP A 89 0.36 29.52 -4.71
CA ASP A 89 -0.05 30.17 -5.94
C ASP A 89 0.68 29.61 -7.16
N GLY A 90 1.50 28.56 -7.04
CA GLY A 90 2.30 27.99 -8.13
C GLY A 90 3.37 28.90 -8.75
N ILE A 91 3.51 30.14 -8.27
CA ILE A 91 4.38 31.17 -8.87
C ILE A 91 5.44 31.62 -7.86
N SER A 92 5.00 31.89 -6.63
CA SER A 92 5.81 32.30 -5.50
C SER A 92 6.09 31.10 -4.62
N TRP A 93 7.37 30.81 -4.39
CA TRP A 93 7.78 29.60 -3.70
C TRP A 93 8.64 29.91 -2.48
N SER A 94 8.52 29.08 -1.45
CA SER A 94 9.42 29.13 -0.31
C SER A 94 10.80 28.59 -0.67
N GLU A 95 11.82 29.08 0.04
CA GLU A 95 13.16 28.49 -0.03
C GLU A 95 13.12 27.02 0.42
N PRO A 96 13.83 26.11 -0.27
CA PRO A 96 13.86 24.70 0.12
C PRO A 96 14.34 24.52 1.57
N ALA A 97 13.47 23.98 2.42
CA ALA A 97 13.77 23.68 3.81
C ALA A 97 14.09 22.19 3.98
N SER A 98 15.12 21.86 4.75
CA SER A 98 15.44 20.47 5.08
C SER A 98 14.41 19.91 6.05
N LEU A 99 13.81 18.76 5.71
CA LEU A 99 12.97 18.02 6.63
C LEU A 99 13.79 16.99 7.40
N SER A 100 13.66 17.06 8.72
CA SER A 100 14.23 16.06 9.61
C SER A 100 13.29 14.87 9.68
N LEU A 101 13.39 13.99 8.68
CA LEU A 101 12.69 12.72 8.73
C LEU A 101 13.39 11.79 9.75
N PRO A 102 12.63 11.05 10.57
CA PRO A 102 13.21 10.17 11.58
C PRO A 102 14.01 9.01 10.97
N LEU A 103 13.90 8.75 9.67
CA LEU A 103 14.36 7.53 9.01
C LEU A 103 14.77 7.77 7.55
N ASP A 104 15.53 6.82 7.00
CA ASP A 104 15.89 6.75 5.57
C ASP A 104 14.64 6.47 4.71
N ILE A 105 13.93 7.53 4.32
CA ILE A 105 12.80 7.44 3.39
C ILE A 105 13.31 7.12 1.99
N ASN A 106 12.62 6.23 1.28
CA ASN A 106 13.00 5.81 -0.07
C ASN A 106 12.23 6.57 -1.16
N CYS A 107 10.98 6.95 -0.89
CA CYS A 107 10.11 7.60 -1.86
C CYS A 107 9.07 8.47 -1.15
N ILE A 108 8.64 9.56 -1.80
CA ILE A 108 7.50 10.39 -1.38
C ILE A 108 6.37 10.17 -2.39
N ILE A 109 5.15 10.01 -1.90
CA ILE A 109 3.94 9.76 -2.67
C ILE A 109 2.82 10.71 -2.22
N GLU A 110 1.92 11.02 -3.15
CA GLU A 110 0.66 11.67 -2.80
C GLU A 110 -0.33 10.65 -2.22
N CYS A 111 -0.88 10.97 -1.05
CA CYS A 111 -2.00 10.24 -0.46
C CYS A 111 -3.32 11.00 -0.71
N SER A 112 -4.44 10.45 -0.25
CA SER A 112 -5.73 11.13 -0.36
C SER A 112 -5.77 12.43 0.46
N ASN A 113 -6.55 13.42 0.02
CA ASN A 113 -6.82 14.66 0.78
C ASN A 113 -5.60 15.56 1.05
N MET A 114 -4.67 15.66 0.09
CA MET A 114 -3.43 16.45 0.24
C MET A 114 -2.48 15.95 1.34
N GLU A 115 -2.71 14.74 1.88
CA GLU A 115 -1.74 14.07 2.72
C GLU A 115 -0.55 13.62 1.88
N VAL A 116 0.62 13.71 2.48
CA VAL A 116 1.87 13.22 1.92
C VAL A 116 2.17 11.87 2.56
N GLY A 117 2.51 10.91 1.72
CA GLY A 117 3.08 9.64 2.15
C GLY A 117 4.59 9.61 1.95
N ALA A 118 5.33 9.22 2.97
CA ALA A 118 6.74 8.87 2.88
C ALA A 118 6.90 7.35 3.01
N LEU A 119 7.29 6.71 1.92
CA LEU A 119 7.50 5.28 1.88
C LEU A 119 8.91 4.93 2.35
N GLN A 120 9.00 4.04 3.32
CA GLN A 120 10.24 3.41 3.74
C GLN A 120 10.15 1.92 3.48
N TYR A 121 11.21 1.34 2.92
CA TYR A 121 11.34 -0.11 2.84
C TYR A 121 12.74 -0.56 3.25
N ASP A 122 12.78 -1.62 4.05
CA ASP A 122 13.99 -2.34 4.42
C ASP A 122 13.87 -3.81 3.94
N THR A 123 14.83 -4.67 4.32
CA THR A 123 14.80 -6.09 3.93
C THR A 123 13.68 -6.88 4.61
N GLU A 124 13.03 -6.33 5.63
CA GLU A 124 12.02 -7.03 6.45
C GLU A 124 10.60 -6.48 6.25
N LYS A 125 10.43 -5.21 5.85
CA LYS A 125 9.11 -4.57 5.78
C LYS A 125 9.09 -3.29 4.96
N ILE A 126 7.88 -2.94 4.54
CA ILE A 126 7.51 -1.67 3.93
C ILE A 126 6.58 -0.93 4.88
N ARG A 127 6.86 0.34 5.09
CA ARG A 127 6.09 1.26 5.91
C ARG A 127 5.72 2.50 5.11
N LEU A 128 4.59 3.07 5.46
CA LEU A 128 4.13 4.36 4.99
C LEU A 128 4.04 5.29 6.18
N TYR A 129 4.74 6.40 6.13
CA TYR A 129 4.55 7.49 7.08
C TYR A 129 3.65 8.53 6.42
N ARG A 130 2.51 8.85 7.03
CA ARG A 130 1.59 9.86 6.49
C ARG A 130 1.70 11.15 7.26
N SER A 131 1.61 12.27 6.57
CA SER A 131 1.64 13.61 7.17
C SER A 131 0.81 14.58 6.34
N ASP A 132 0.11 15.49 6.99
CA ASP A 132 -0.59 16.63 6.39
C ASP A 132 0.20 17.94 6.52
N ASP A 133 1.14 18.00 7.47
CA ASP A 133 1.85 19.22 7.87
C ASP A 133 3.39 19.13 7.83
N TRP A 134 3.95 17.97 7.49
CA TRP A 134 5.38 17.62 7.51
C TRP A 134 6.03 17.51 8.89
N ASP A 135 5.37 18.00 9.93
CA ASP A 135 5.87 18.04 11.30
C ASP A 135 5.43 16.81 12.09
N SER A 136 4.24 16.29 11.77
CA SER A 136 3.64 15.13 12.42
C SER A 136 3.51 13.96 11.44
N TRP A 137 3.95 12.77 11.86
CA TRP A 137 3.96 11.58 11.00
C TRP A 137 3.28 10.41 11.69
N GLU A 138 2.28 9.82 11.02
CA GLU A 138 1.65 8.57 11.44
C GLU A 138 2.28 7.39 10.68
N GLU A 139 2.84 6.42 11.41
CA GLU A 139 3.40 5.19 10.83
C GLU A 139 2.32 4.15 10.59
N GLU A 140 2.24 3.68 9.35
CA GLU A 140 1.43 2.54 8.93
C GLU A 140 2.35 1.44 8.39
N LEU A 141 2.28 0.25 8.99
CA LEU A 141 2.92 -0.94 8.45
C LEU A 141 2.11 -1.45 7.26
N LEU A 142 2.58 -1.21 6.04
CA LEU A 142 1.93 -1.71 4.84
C LEU A 142 2.15 -3.20 4.64
N MET A 143 3.38 -3.68 4.85
CA MET A 143 3.76 -5.04 4.48
C MET A 143 4.98 -5.56 5.23
N ARG A 144 4.98 -6.84 5.60
CA ARG A 144 6.18 -7.59 6.02
C ARG A 144 6.69 -8.42 4.86
N LEU A 145 7.99 -8.44 4.66
CA LEU A 145 8.68 -9.14 3.58
C LEU A 145 9.29 -10.42 4.13
N ASP A 146 9.00 -11.54 3.48
CA ASP A 146 9.63 -12.83 3.82
C ASP A 146 10.81 -13.16 2.90
N ASP A 147 10.74 -12.74 1.63
CA ASP A 147 11.76 -13.03 0.61
C ASP A 147 11.84 -11.87 -0.40
N PRO A 148 12.53 -10.75 -0.08
CA PRO A 148 12.57 -9.58 -0.93
C PRO A 148 13.43 -9.85 -2.18
N VAL A 149 12.79 -9.99 -3.35
CA VAL A 149 13.50 -10.12 -4.63
C VAL A 149 13.44 -8.80 -5.40
N PHE A 150 14.43 -7.93 -5.20
CA PHE A 150 14.56 -6.72 -5.99
C PHE A 150 14.99 -7.05 -7.43
N PHE A 151 14.08 -6.92 -8.40
CA PHE A 151 14.44 -7.02 -9.81
C PHE A 151 14.82 -5.63 -10.36
N TYR A 152 16.03 -5.50 -10.89
CA TYR A 152 16.39 -4.38 -11.75
C TYR A 152 16.34 -4.89 -13.20
N GLY A 153 15.24 -4.60 -13.90
CA GLY A 153 15.08 -4.96 -15.31
C GLY A 153 15.49 -3.80 -16.20
N THR A 154 16.60 -3.91 -16.90
CA THR A 154 16.88 -3.02 -18.04
C THR A 154 16.25 -3.65 -19.28
N ASP A 155 15.24 -3.01 -19.85
CA ASP A 155 14.77 -3.32 -21.20
C ASP A 155 15.68 -2.56 -22.18
N GLU A 156 16.45 -3.28 -22.99
CA GLU A 156 17.39 -2.67 -23.95
C GLU A 156 16.67 -1.81 -25.01
N ASP A 157 15.39 -2.05 -25.27
CA ASP A 157 14.61 -1.35 -26.30
C ASP A 157 13.70 -0.25 -25.72
N ASN A 158 13.29 -0.35 -24.45
CA ASN A 158 12.32 0.57 -23.83
C ASN A 158 12.86 1.39 -22.64
N GLY A 159 14.13 1.24 -22.28
CA GLY A 159 14.78 1.99 -21.19
C GLY A 159 14.76 1.25 -19.84
N ILE A 160 15.25 1.92 -18.80
CA ILE A 160 15.39 1.33 -17.46
C ILE A 160 14.01 1.19 -16.81
N LEU A 161 13.48 -0.03 -16.75
CA LEU A 161 12.36 -0.38 -15.87
C LEU A 161 12.90 -0.71 -14.48
N SER A 162 13.12 0.31 -13.65
CA SER A 162 13.41 0.08 -12.24
C SER A 162 12.10 -0.30 -11.54
N ALA A 163 11.86 -1.60 -11.36
CA ALA A 163 10.69 -2.14 -10.70
C ALA A 163 11.09 -2.88 -9.42
N ALA A 164 11.01 -2.24 -8.26
CA ALA A 164 11.18 -2.97 -7.01
C ALA A 164 9.94 -3.84 -6.81
N CYS A 165 10.12 -5.16 -6.73
CA CYS A 165 9.05 -6.05 -6.34
C CYS A 165 9.38 -6.90 -5.13
N ALA A 166 8.37 -7.13 -4.30
CA ALA A 166 8.51 -7.86 -3.05
C ALA A 166 7.22 -8.63 -2.79
N VAL A 167 7.35 -9.85 -2.28
CA VAL A 167 6.24 -10.74 -1.97
C VAL A 167 6.10 -10.86 -0.45
N ASN A 168 4.89 -10.70 0.08
CA ASN A 168 4.63 -10.90 1.50
C ASN A 168 4.21 -12.35 1.83
N THR A 169 4.04 -12.63 3.13
CA THR A 169 3.49 -13.89 3.68
C THR A 169 2.18 -14.34 3.04
N HIS A 170 1.43 -13.41 2.44
CA HIS A 170 0.13 -13.65 1.80
C HIS A 170 0.22 -13.75 0.27
N GLY A 171 1.43 -13.75 -0.31
CA GLY A 171 1.66 -13.83 -1.74
C GLY A 171 1.36 -12.53 -2.52
N GLN A 172 1.25 -11.38 -1.87
CA GLN A 172 0.99 -10.10 -2.56
C GLN A 172 2.31 -9.52 -3.09
N LEU A 173 2.35 -9.13 -4.36
CA LEU A 173 3.46 -8.50 -5.06
C LEU A 173 3.34 -6.98 -4.98
N LEU A 174 4.23 -6.31 -4.26
CA LEU A 174 4.44 -4.88 -4.50
C LEU A 174 5.17 -4.71 -5.85
N VAL A 175 4.77 -3.75 -6.67
CA VAL A 175 5.55 -3.28 -7.83
C VAL A 175 5.61 -1.76 -7.74
N ALA A 176 6.82 -1.22 -7.55
CA ALA A 176 7.05 0.23 -7.60
C ALA A 176 7.69 0.59 -8.95
N TYR A 177 7.05 1.45 -9.72
CA TYR A 177 7.50 1.91 -11.04
C TYR A 177 7.50 3.45 -11.10
N GLY A 178 8.69 4.05 -11.05
CA GLY A 178 8.82 5.51 -10.97
C GLY A 178 8.13 6.08 -9.71
N THR A 179 7.19 7.02 -9.89
CA THR A 179 6.37 7.62 -8.82
C THR A 179 5.12 6.82 -8.46
N LYS A 180 4.82 5.73 -9.18
CA LYS A 180 3.62 4.91 -8.96
C LYS A 180 4.01 3.60 -8.29
N PHE A 181 3.28 3.19 -7.26
CA PHE A 181 3.38 1.84 -6.71
C PHE A 181 2.01 1.16 -6.75
N GLY A 182 2.02 -0.14 -6.97
CA GLY A 182 0.83 -0.98 -6.93
C GLY A 182 1.10 -2.22 -6.10
N ILE A 183 0.12 -2.63 -5.29
CA ILE A 183 0.11 -3.94 -4.64
C ILE A 183 -0.79 -4.84 -5.47
N PHE A 184 -0.20 -5.85 -6.07
CA PHE A 184 -0.88 -6.83 -6.91
C PHE A 184 -1.01 -8.15 -6.15
N THR A 185 -2.11 -8.85 -6.30
CA THR A 185 -2.21 -10.24 -5.87
C THR A 185 -1.45 -11.11 -6.88
N THR A 186 -0.45 -11.90 -6.44
CA THR A 186 0.13 -12.93 -7.31
C THR A 186 -0.84 -14.10 -7.50
N PHE A 187 -0.61 -14.93 -8.52
CA PHE A 187 -1.32 -16.21 -8.67
C PHE A 187 -1.29 -17.07 -7.41
N HIS A 188 -0.18 -17.05 -6.64
CA HIS A 188 -0.07 -17.77 -5.38
C HIS A 188 -0.98 -17.19 -4.28
N SER A 189 -1.10 -15.86 -4.20
CA SER A 189 -2.08 -15.23 -3.28
C SER A 189 -3.52 -15.48 -3.69
N GLU A 190 -3.81 -15.60 -4.98
CA GLU A 190 -5.16 -15.94 -5.46
C GLU A 190 -5.51 -17.38 -5.07
N GLU A 191 -4.55 -18.30 -5.14
CA GLU A 191 -4.69 -19.68 -4.69
C GLU A 191 -4.90 -19.76 -3.16
N LEU A 192 -4.06 -19.08 -2.37
CA LEU A 192 -4.23 -18.98 -0.91
C LEU A 192 -5.56 -18.32 -0.51
N TYR A 193 -5.97 -17.28 -1.24
CA TYR A 193 -7.27 -16.63 -1.02
C TYR A 193 -8.43 -17.56 -1.36
N ARG A 194 -8.33 -18.34 -2.45
CA ARG A 194 -9.34 -19.35 -2.81
C ARG A 194 -9.39 -20.47 -1.78
N GLU A 195 -8.25 -20.93 -1.26
CA GLU A 195 -8.20 -21.90 -0.17
C GLU A 195 -8.86 -21.35 1.10
N GLN A 196 -8.54 -20.12 1.50
CA GLN A 196 -9.16 -19.48 2.67
C GLN A 196 -10.66 -19.24 2.47
N GLN A 197 -11.10 -18.82 1.29
CA GLN A 197 -12.52 -18.71 0.96
C GLN A 197 -13.21 -20.07 1.02
N SER A 198 -12.57 -21.14 0.52
CA SER A 198 -13.11 -22.49 0.59
C SER A 198 -13.28 -22.96 2.04
N LEU A 199 -12.33 -22.63 2.93
CA LEU A 199 -12.42 -22.92 4.36
C LEU A 199 -13.56 -22.14 5.03
N VAL A 200 -13.72 -20.86 4.70
CA VAL A 200 -14.82 -20.02 5.20
C VAL A 200 -16.18 -20.52 4.70
N GLN A 201 -16.26 -20.92 3.43
CA GLN A 201 -17.48 -21.45 2.84
C GLN A 201 -17.83 -22.83 3.42
N ASN A 202 -16.83 -23.69 3.63
CA ASN A 202 -16.99 -24.97 4.31
C ASN A 202 -17.45 -24.77 5.76
N SER A 203 -16.87 -23.81 6.49
CA SER A 203 -17.30 -23.44 7.85
C SER A 203 -18.75 -22.94 7.89
N ARG A 204 -19.15 -22.06 6.96
CA ARG A 204 -20.54 -21.59 6.85
C ARG A 204 -21.52 -22.73 6.53
N THR A 205 -21.13 -23.65 5.66
CA THR A 205 -21.93 -24.82 5.31
C THR A 205 -22.08 -25.76 6.52
N LEU A 206 -21.00 -26.00 7.27
CA LEU A 206 -21.04 -26.79 8.50
C LEU A 206 -21.94 -26.15 9.56
N SER A 207 -21.86 -24.82 9.70
CA SER A 207 -22.73 -24.06 10.63
C SER A 207 -24.21 -24.17 10.24
N MET A 208 -24.54 -24.09 8.94
CA MET A 208 -25.91 -24.30 8.47
C MET A 208 -26.41 -25.73 8.75
N ILE A 209 -25.57 -26.74 8.51
CA ILE A 209 -25.90 -28.14 8.81
C ILE A 209 -26.13 -28.32 10.31
N GLN A 210 -25.30 -27.72 11.16
CA GLN A 210 -25.47 -27.74 12.61
C GLN A 210 -26.80 -27.09 13.03
N TRP A 211 -27.17 -25.95 12.43
CA TRP A 211 -28.47 -25.32 12.69
C TRP A 211 -29.65 -26.20 12.29
N ILE A 212 -29.56 -26.91 11.17
CA ILE A 212 -30.61 -27.84 10.73
C ILE A 212 -30.69 -29.04 11.68
N LEU A 213 -29.54 -29.64 12.02
CA LEU A 213 -29.48 -30.85 12.84
C LEU A 213 -29.75 -30.61 14.32
N VAL A 214 -29.45 -29.43 14.85
CA VAL A 214 -29.64 -29.10 16.28
C VAL A 214 -30.90 -28.27 16.48
N GLY A 215 -31.16 -27.30 15.61
CA GLY A 215 -32.33 -26.42 15.71
C GLY A 215 -33.65 -27.14 15.44
N SER A 216 -33.70 -27.99 14.39
CA SER A 216 -34.96 -28.65 14.01
C SER A 216 -35.46 -29.63 15.08
N PRO A 217 -34.61 -30.50 15.69
CA PRO A 217 -35.06 -31.39 16.76
C PRO A 217 -35.47 -30.65 18.03
N VAL A 218 -34.84 -29.52 18.35
CA VAL A 218 -35.23 -28.69 19.52
C VAL A 218 -36.61 -28.06 19.29
N VAL A 219 -36.89 -27.55 18.08
CA VAL A 219 -38.22 -27.01 17.75
C VAL A 219 -39.28 -28.11 17.77
N ILE A 220 -38.97 -29.29 17.22
CA ILE A 220 -39.87 -30.46 17.27
C ILE A 220 -40.10 -30.90 18.72
N PHE A 221 -39.06 -30.93 19.56
CA PHE A 221 -39.17 -31.25 20.98
C PHE A 221 -40.10 -30.28 21.72
N LEU A 222 -39.89 -28.98 21.54
CA LEU A 222 -40.70 -27.94 22.18
C LEU A 222 -42.16 -28.01 21.72
N TRP A 223 -42.40 -28.31 20.43
CA TRP A 223 -43.74 -28.53 19.89
C TRP A 223 -44.41 -29.77 20.48
N MET A 224 -43.70 -30.90 20.57
CA MET A 224 -44.19 -32.15 21.17
C MET A 224 -44.47 -32.00 22.66
N TRP A 225 -43.59 -31.31 23.40
CA TRP A 225 -43.78 -30.99 24.82
C TRP A 225 -45.02 -30.13 25.04
N LYS A 226 -45.20 -29.08 24.23
CA LYS A 226 -46.38 -28.20 24.30
C LYS A 226 -47.69 -28.94 24.02
N ASN A 227 -47.66 -29.97 23.17
CA ASN A 227 -48.85 -30.73 22.77
C ASN A 227 -49.10 -32.00 23.62
N GLY A 228 -48.36 -32.19 24.72
CA GLY A 228 -48.71 -33.18 25.74
C GLY A 228 -48.43 -34.64 25.37
N SER A 229 -47.53 -34.92 24.41
CA SER A 229 -47.06 -36.29 24.21
C SER A 229 -46.20 -36.70 25.41
N GLY A 230 -46.74 -37.54 26.30
CA GLY A 230 -46.14 -37.89 27.59
C GLY A 230 -44.72 -38.49 27.53
N THR A 231 -44.25 -38.99 28.69
CA THR A 231 -42.88 -39.46 29.00
C THR A 231 -42.17 -40.28 27.90
N ILE A 232 -42.88 -41.07 27.09
CA ILE A 232 -42.28 -41.84 25.99
C ILE A 232 -41.81 -40.94 24.84
N GLY A 233 -42.57 -39.88 24.52
CA GLY A 233 -42.18 -38.90 23.50
C GLY A 233 -40.94 -38.11 23.91
N SER A 234 -40.79 -37.80 25.20
CA SER A 234 -39.62 -37.07 25.68
C SER A 234 -38.34 -37.91 25.62
N VAL A 235 -38.41 -39.21 25.89
CA VAL A 235 -37.25 -40.12 25.81
C VAL A 235 -36.77 -40.31 24.38
N ILE A 236 -37.69 -40.51 23.42
CA ILE A 236 -37.33 -40.67 22.01
C ILE A 236 -36.64 -39.42 21.46
N VAL A 237 -37.15 -38.23 21.82
CA VAL A 237 -36.53 -36.99 21.36
C VAL A 237 -35.20 -36.71 22.07
N HIS A 238 -35.06 -37.06 23.35
CA HIS A 238 -33.79 -36.94 24.06
C HIS A 238 -32.70 -37.82 23.43
N TYR A 239 -33.02 -39.07 23.08
CA TYR A 239 -32.12 -39.94 22.33
C TYR A 239 -31.84 -39.42 20.92
N GLY A 240 -32.84 -38.87 20.23
CA GLY A 240 -32.67 -38.24 18.91
C GLY A 240 -31.69 -37.06 18.95
N ILE A 241 -31.81 -36.18 19.95
CA ILE A 241 -30.88 -35.06 20.16
C ILE A 241 -29.47 -35.59 20.45
N TYR A 242 -29.34 -36.60 21.31
CA TYR A 242 -28.04 -37.17 21.66
C TYR A 242 -27.32 -37.80 20.47
N VAL A 243 -28.04 -38.55 19.62
CA VAL A 243 -27.50 -39.14 18.40
C VAL A 243 -27.12 -38.05 17.39
N CYS A 244 -27.94 -37.01 17.22
CA CYS A 244 -27.59 -35.87 16.37
C CYS A 244 -26.34 -35.15 16.87
N LEU A 245 -26.20 -34.98 18.19
CA LEU A 245 -25.02 -34.35 18.80
C LEU A 245 -23.75 -35.18 18.55
N LEU A 246 -23.84 -36.51 18.69
CA LEU A 246 -22.74 -37.44 18.40
C LEU A 246 -22.31 -37.37 16.93
N ILE A 247 -23.26 -37.36 15.99
CA ILE A 247 -22.97 -37.23 14.55
C ILE A 247 -22.28 -35.90 14.26
N VAL A 248 -22.76 -34.79 14.84
CA VAL A 248 -22.15 -33.46 14.67
C VAL A 248 -20.72 -33.44 15.22
N ILE A 249 -20.49 -34.02 16.40
CA ILE A 249 -19.14 -34.11 17.00
C ILE A 249 -18.22 -34.97 16.13
N SER A 250 -18.67 -36.11 15.62
CA SER A 250 -17.87 -36.96 14.72
C SER A 250 -17.52 -36.25 13.40
N LEU A 251 -18.45 -35.48 12.83
CA LEU A 251 -18.19 -34.67 11.63
C LEU A 251 -17.21 -33.52 11.90
N LEU A 252 -17.31 -32.86 13.06
CA LEU A 252 -16.37 -31.82 13.49
C LEU A 252 -14.96 -32.37 13.70
N ILE A 253 -14.83 -33.53 14.35
CA ILE A 253 -13.53 -34.20 14.53
C ILE A 253 -12.94 -34.60 13.18
N GLY A 254 -13.75 -35.15 12.27
CA GLY A 254 -13.30 -35.50 10.92
C GLY A 254 -12.88 -34.30 10.06
N ALA A 255 -13.50 -33.13 10.25
CA ALA A 255 -13.14 -31.89 9.56
C ALA A 255 -11.90 -31.19 10.15
N LEU A 256 -11.55 -31.48 11.40
CA LEU A 256 -10.37 -30.93 12.09
C LEU A 256 -9.09 -31.75 11.86
N ILE A 257 -9.20 -32.97 11.35
CA ILE A 257 -8.07 -33.81 10.99
C ILE A 257 -7.81 -33.61 9.49
N PRO A 258 -6.70 -32.96 9.09
CA PRO A 258 -6.39 -32.81 7.67
C PRO A 258 -6.19 -34.18 7.03
N PRO A 259 -6.62 -34.39 5.78
CA PRO A 259 -6.29 -35.61 5.05
C PRO A 259 -4.77 -35.68 4.87
N GLU A 260 -4.17 -36.81 5.21
CA GLU A 260 -2.77 -37.14 4.86
C GLU A 260 -2.55 -37.20 3.35
#